data_AF-A0A227J5D2-F1
#
_entry.id   AF-A0A227J5D2-F1
#
_cell.length_a   1.000
_cell.length_b   1.000
_cell.length_c   1.000
_cell.angle_alpha   90.00
_cell.angle_beta   90.00
_cell.angle_gamma   90.00
#
_symmetry.space_group_name_H-M   'P 1'
#
loop_
_entity.id
_entity.type
_entity.pdbx_description
1 polymer ?
#
loop_
_entity_poly.entity_id
_entity_poly.type
_entity_poly.pdbx_seq_one_letter_code
_entity_poly.pdbx_strand_id
1 'polypeptide(L)'
;MQPMVTDQTRRTLLKAALFGAATPVLPFGCAATTKREPALIGCSIVRRDKFAAVVADEHGMPISTLPIPERGHGVATNQHGHAVVFGRRPGTFFM
;
A
#
# COMPACT_ATOMS: atom_id res chain seq x y z
N MET A 1 -6.22 -20.30 -57.65
CA MET A 1 -6.08 -19.71 -56.31
C MET A 1 -7.49 -19.54 -55.74
N GLN A 2 -7.94 -20.44 -54.87
CA GLN A 2 -9.26 -20.31 -54.27
C GLN A 2 -9.24 -19.15 -53.26
N PRO A 3 -10.23 -18.25 -53.27
CA PRO A 3 -10.25 -17.12 -52.37
C PRO A 3 -10.44 -17.65 -50.95
N MET A 4 -9.59 -17.23 -50.03
CA MET A 4 -9.75 -17.52 -48.62
C MET A 4 -11.05 -16.87 -48.14
N VAL A 5 -12.12 -17.66 -48.05
CA VAL A 5 -13.38 -17.28 -47.41
C VAL A 5 -13.10 -17.19 -45.92
N THR A 6 -12.75 -16.00 -45.43
CA THR A 6 -12.77 -15.76 -43.99
C THR A 6 -14.22 -15.80 -43.56
N ASP A 7 -14.62 -16.89 -42.93
CA ASP A 7 -15.96 -17.07 -42.36
C ASP A 7 -16.24 -15.94 -41.35
N GLN A 8 -17.07 -14.99 -41.78
CA GLN A 8 -17.41 -13.81 -40.99
C GLN A 8 -18.07 -14.20 -39.66
N THR A 9 -18.72 -15.36 -39.61
CA THR A 9 -19.34 -15.92 -38.42
C THR A 9 -18.28 -16.29 -37.38
N ARG A 10 -17.22 -16.99 -37.79
CA ARG A 10 -16.10 -17.36 -36.90
C ARG A 10 -15.39 -16.13 -36.36
N ARG A 11 -15.19 -15.11 -37.22
CA ARG A 11 -14.58 -13.85 -36.80
C ARG A 11 -15.45 -13.08 -35.80
N THR A 12 -16.77 -13.13 -35.95
CA THR A 12 -17.73 -12.47 -35.06
C THR A 12 -17.80 -13.15 -33.71
N LEU A 13 -17.83 -14.48 -33.69
CA LEU A 13 -17.78 -15.28 -32.45
C LEU A 13 -16.47 -15.06 -31.68
N LEU A 14 -15.34 -15.01 -32.39
CA LEU A 14 -14.05 -14.78 -31.73
C LEU A 14 -13.95 -13.39 -31.11
N LYS A 15 -14.50 -12.36 -31.78
CA LYS A 15 -14.60 -11.00 -31.21
C LYS A 15 -15.52 -10.99 -29.97
N ALA A 16 -16.69 -11.62 -30.04
CA ALA A 16 -17.61 -11.70 -28.92
C ALA A 16 -16.99 -12.41 -27.71
N ALA A 17 -16.26 -13.50 -27.93
CA ALA A 17 -15.53 -14.22 -26.88
C ALA A 17 -14.43 -13.35 -26.25
N LEU A 18 -13.66 -12.63 -27.06
CA LEU A 18 -12.60 -11.73 -26.58
C LEU A 18 -13.19 -10.58 -25.74
N PHE A 19 -14.27 -9.95 -26.19
CA PHE A 19 -14.93 -8.89 -25.44
C PHE A 19 -15.63 -9.42 -24.18
N GLY A 20 -16.29 -10.57 -24.24
CA GLY A 20 -16.95 -11.18 -23.08
C GLY A 20 -15.97 -11.67 -22.00
N ALA A 21 -14.77 -12.10 -22.37
CA ALA A 21 -13.73 -12.51 -21.42
C ALA A 21 -12.95 -11.32 -20.83
N ALA A 22 -12.80 -10.23 -21.58
CA ALA A 22 -12.06 -9.05 -21.14
C ALA A 22 -12.89 -8.07 -20.28
N THR A 23 -14.21 -8.04 -20.43
CA THR A 23 -15.09 -7.11 -19.70
C THR A 23 -15.02 -7.17 -18.17
N PRO A 24 -14.92 -8.33 -17.50
CA PRO A 24 -14.83 -8.37 -16.03
C PRO A 24 -13.44 -8.02 -15.47
N VAL A 25 -12.39 -7.97 -16.30
CA VAL A 25 -11.00 -7.72 -15.85
C VAL A 25 -10.64 -6.23 -15.91
N LEU A 26 -11.32 -5.46 -16.76
CA LEU A 26 -11.04 -4.04 -16.96
C LEU A 26 -11.43 -3.10 -15.79
N PRO A 27 -12.55 -3.28 -15.06
CA PRO A 27 -12.92 -2.32 -14.01
C PRO A 27 -12.06 -2.42 -12.74
N PHE A 28 -11.29 -3.51 -12.57
CA PHE A 28 -10.38 -3.69 -11.42
C PHE A 28 -8.92 -3.32 -11.73
N GLY A 29 -8.57 -3.10 -13.01
CA GLY A 29 -7.19 -2.83 -13.43
C GLY A 29 -6.69 -1.42 -13.10
N CYS A 30 -7.60 -0.47 -12.90
CA CYS A 30 -7.29 0.91 -12.56
C CYS A 30 -7.73 1.24 -11.13
N ALA A 31 -7.33 0.43 -10.15
CA ALA A 31 -7.26 0.95 -8.79
C ALA A 31 -6.13 2.00 -8.79
N ALA A 32 -6.49 3.25 -9.06
CA ALA A 32 -5.57 4.37 -8.93
C ALA A 32 -5.03 4.35 -7.50
N THR A 33 -3.77 3.94 -7.33
CA THR A 33 -3.10 4.06 -6.05
C THR A 33 -2.94 5.56 -5.84
N THR A 34 -3.85 6.16 -5.07
CA THR A 34 -3.67 7.54 -4.62
C THR A 34 -2.32 7.60 -3.91
N LYS A 35 -1.50 8.56 -4.31
CA LYS A 35 -0.19 8.76 -3.69
C LYS A 35 -0.44 9.08 -2.22
N ARG A 36 -0.03 8.17 -1.34
CA ARG A 36 -0.18 8.35 0.10
C ARG A 36 0.98 9.22 0.59
N GLU A 37 0.64 10.36 1.16
CA GLU A 37 1.61 11.32 1.70
C GLU A 37 1.70 11.17 3.23
N PRO A 38 2.91 11.28 3.82
CA PRO A 38 3.08 11.29 5.27
C PRO A 38 2.33 12.45 5.93
N ALA A 39 1.51 12.13 6.94
CA ALA A 39 0.81 13.14 7.73
C ALA A 39 0.96 12.90 9.24
N LEU A 40 1.12 11.64 9.66
CA LEU A 40 1.18 11.24 11.07
C LEU A 40 2.43 10.42 11.35
N ILE A 41 2.96 10.53 12.57
CA ILE A 41 4.00 9.64 13.08
C ILE A 41 3.67 9.20 14.51
N GLY A 42 3.85 7.92 14.80
CA GLY A 42 3.49 7.38 16.11
C GLY A 42 4.11 6.02 16.42
N CYS A 43 3.71 5.44 17.55
CA CYS A 43 4.14 4.12 18.00
C CYS A 43 2.97 3.14 17.93
N SER A 44 3.23 1.90 17.50
CA SER A 44 2.23 0.84 17.34
C SER A 44 2.65 -0.44 18.06
N ILE A 45 1.65 -1.24 18.44
CA ILE A 45 1.83 -2.62 18.92
C ILE A 45 1.43 -3.53 17.74
N VAL A 46 2.41 -4.18 17.13
CA VAL A 46 2.20 -5.04 15.95
C VAL A 46 1.64 -6.39 16.37
N ARG A 47 2.20 -6.96 17.44
CA ARG A 47 1.75 -8.19 18.09
C ARG A 47 2.30 -8.21 19.51
N ARG A 48 2.01 -9.26 20.27
CA ARG A 48 2.55 -9.46 21.61
C ARG A 48 4.09 -9.27 21.60
N ASP A 49 4.56 -8.35 22.45
CA ASP A 49 5.98 -8.01 22.63
C ASP A 49 6.71 -7.59 21.34
N LYS A 50 5.98 -7.02 20.37
CA LYS A 50 6.55 -6.47 19.12
C LYS A 50 5.94 -5.12 18.81
N PHE A 51 6.81 -4.15 18.65
CA PHE A 51 6.46 -2.74 18.59
C PHE A 51 7.12 -2.11 17.36
N ALA A 52 6.50 -1.06 16.83
CA ALA A 52 7.06 -0.31 15.71
C ALA A 52 6.76 1.18 15.81
N ALA A 53 7.68 2.00 15.34
CA ALA A 53 7.41 3.38 14.97
C ALA A 53 6.81 3.39 13.56
N VAL A 54 5.76 4.17 13.34
CA VAL A 54 4.98 4.15 12.10
C VAL A 54 4.82 5.57 11.60
N VAL A 55 5.19 5.80 10.35
CA VAL A 55 4.76 6.95 9.56
C VAL A 55 3.50 6.55 8.80
N ALA A 56 2.44 7.31 8.95
CA ALA A 56 1.14 7.04 8.37
C ALA A 56 0.60 8.23 7.57
N ASP A 57 -0.33 7.95 6.68
CA ASP A 57 -1.12 8.99 6.04
C ASP A 57 -2.15 9.61 7.01
N GLU A 58 -2.90 10.59 6.52
CA GLU A 58 -3.93 11.30 7.29
C GLU A 58 -5.07 10.40 7.77
N HIS A 59 -5.23 9.21 7.20
CA HIS A 59 -6.21 8.21 7.61
C HIS A 59 -5.64 7.20 8.61
N GLY A 60 -4.38 7.35 9.00
CA GLY A 60 -3.69 6.42 9.90
C GLY A 60 -3.24 5.13 9.23
N MET A 61 -3.24 5.06 7.89
CA MET A 61 -2.74 3.89 7.17
C MET A 61 -1.20 3.95 7.10
N PRO A 62 -0.51 2.85 7.42
CA PRO A 62 0.95 2.85 7.47
C PRO A 62 1.56 3.04 6.08
N ILE A 63 2.50 3.99 5.99
CA ILE A 63 3.36 4.24 4.83
C ILE A 63 4.73 3.61 5.05
N SER A 64 5.32 3.81 6.24
CA SER A 64 6.62 3.25 6.62
C SER A 64 6.62 2.80 8.07
N THR A 65 7.32 1.71 8.36
CA THR A 65 7.37 1.11 9.70
C THR A 65 8.80 0.74 10.08
N LEU A 66 9.24 1.19 11.25
CA LEU A 66 10.54 0.83 11.83
C LEU A 66 10.32 0.04 13.12
N PRO A 67 10.81 -1.21 13.23
CA PRO A 67 10.70 -1.97 14.47
C PRO A 67 11.45 -1.27 15.61
N ILE A 68 10.86 -1.27 16.80
CA ILE A 68 11.48 -0.73 18.02
C ILE A 68 11.55 -1.83 19.09
N PRO A 69 12.60 -1.86 19.94
CA PRO A 69 12.83 -2.93 20.92
C PRO A 69 11.73 -3.07 21.98
N GLU A 70 11.08 -1.97 22.34
CA GLU A 70 10.10 -1.89 23.43
C GLU A 70 8.96 -0.91 23.11
N ARG A 71 7.94 -0.81 23.99
CA ARG A 71 6.81 0.11 23.80
C ARG A 71 7.28 1.57 23.80
N GLY A 72 7.04 2.26 22.68
CA GLY A 72 7.16 3.71 22.61
C GLY A 72 6.03 4.44 23.36
N HIS A 73 6.31 5.66 23.78
CA HIS A 73 5.37 6.55 24.48
C HIS A 73 5.13 7.85 23.72
N GLY A 74 6.16 8.41 23.10
CA GLY A 74 6.06 9.63 22.32
C GLY A 74 7.05 9.64 21.16
N VAL A 75 6.84 10.57 20.24
CA VAL A 75 7.74 10.82 19.10
C VAL A 75 7.96 12.32 19.00
N ALA A 76 9.21 12.73 18.78
CA ALA A 76 9.55 14.11 18.41
C ALA A 76 10.09 14.13 16.99
N THR A 77 9.79 15.20 16.26
CA THR A 77 10.26 15.43 14.89
C THR A 77 10.95 16.78 14.78
N ASN A 78 11.79 16.95 13.76
CA ASN A 78 12.37 18.25 13.41
C ASN A 78 12.03 18.64 11.95
N GLN A 79 12.41 19.85 11.55
CA GLN A 79 12.19 20.37 10.19
C GLN A 79 13.09 19.71 9.13
N HIS A 80 14.11 18.95 9.54
CA HIS A 80 15.02 18.23 8.65
C HIS A 80 14.53 16.82 8.30
N GLY A 81 13.35 16.41 8.78
CA GLY A 81 12.79 15.09 8.53
C GLY A 81 13.34 13.98 9.44
N HIS A 82 13.97 14.33 10.55
CA HIS A 82 14.35 13.36 11.57
C HIS A 82 13.21 13.15 12.56
N ALA A 83 13.11 11.92 13.07
CA ALA A 83 12.18 11.55 14.12
C ALA A 83 12.88 10.70 15.17
N VAL A 84 12.59 10.96 16.45
CA VAL A 84 13.10 10.20 17.58
C VAL A 84 11.92 9.66 18.38
N VAL A 85 11.99 8.37 18.70
CA VAL A 85 10.97 7.64 19.46
C VAL A 85 11.43 7.50 20.90
N PHE A 86 10.58 7.89 21.84
CA PHE A 86 10.84 7.77 23.26
C PHE A 86 10.19 6.51 23.82
N GLY A 87 10.95 5.79 24.61
CA GLY A 87 10.49 4.63 25.35
C GLY A 87 9.49 4.99 26.41
N ARG A 88 8.58 4.07 26.73
CA ARG A 88 7.72 4.23 27.90
C ARG A 88 8.50 4.24 29.21
N ARG A 89 9.59 3.49 29.30
CA ARG A 89 10.41 3.39 30.52
C ARG A 89 11.65 4.29 30.38
N PRO A 90 11.99 5.07 31.43
CA PRO A 90 13.23 5.84 31.45
C PRO A 90 14.45 4.94 31.19
N GLY A 91 15.43 5.44 30.41
CA GLY A 91 16.66 4.71 30.10
C GLY A 91 16.56 3.65 29.00
N THR A 92 15.36 3.39 28.47
CA THR A 92 15.16 2.36 27.42
C THR A 92 15.35 2.91 26.01
N PHE A 93 15.07 4.20 25.79
CA PHE A 93 15.30 4.81 24.48
C PHE A 93 15.79 6.25 24.59
N PHE A 94 16.95 6.48 24.00
CA PHE A 94 17.33 7.68 23.24
C PHE A 94 18.53 7.32 22.36
N MET A 95 18.48 7.66 21.07
CA MET A 95 19.65 7.95 20.24
C MET A 95 19.32 9.23 19.48
#